data_AF-A0A5B0M438-F1
#
_entry.id   AF-A0A5B0M438-F1
#
_cell.length_a   1.000
_cell.length_b   1.000
_cell.length_c   1.000
_cell.angle_alpha   90.00
_cell.angle_beta   90.00
_cell.angle_gamma   90.00
#
_symmetry.space_group_name_H-M   'P 1'
#
loop_
_entity.id
_entity.type
_entity.pdbx_description
1 polymer ?
#
loop_
_entity_poly.entity_id
_entity_poly.type
_entity_poly.pdbx_seq_one_letter_code
_entity_poly.pdbx_strand_id
1 'polypeptide(L)'
;MLGKLWLLLVVHISLPNVLCSALQELRITLADDSAPTLPISPTASVSERRSGRESRQTRTKRSIAGSESVSLLRKIQGSTRIALNVEPQSEKYVNAKILYSYAPDDNLVENSFDDTAHIVLKVLDQVASHSWEWGTQSQVLLEMQYQDLSVYATGRKLPLSQEDGPIEMPQTMLDLIDPILARRDPNTLPLVEGDGSAGDPASLGIAVLVASAATSNDSDRSQKYMKLAKDQLDWSLNHVPRSPEGAISQRNNEVQFWADFMYMLPPFLAYYGAATSNITLLQTAYDQVRLYRQKLQTSSDTKLWSHIIGGSYEDRLYWSTGNGWAAAGMMRVYATFNNLRDAGLFAKTEAWRNDLAEWVLEIANDAFTHQQLDTKLLPNYMLTDDTKRNYPDCSGTALIASAAYRLASLVPSYVPRLPMSTIAKSRIAIFSKYTNITTGAVGPVVDPMDWNAEKAFSGAKAEVGHVSPEGQALVLLLHAAWNSYSSAHSSTEI
;
A
#
# COMPACT_ATOMS: atom_id res chain seq x y z
N MET A 1 8.12 -60.85 12.63
CA MET A 1 8.77 -61.62 11.55
C MET A 1 8.41 -60.93 10.23
N LEU A 2 9.03 -59.81 9.84
CA LEU A 2 10.40 -59.58 9.35
C LEU A 2 10.78 -60.45 8.15
N GLY A 3 10.74 -59.81 6.96
CA GLY A 3 11.32 -60.27 5.71
C GLY A 3 11.40 -59.08 4.74
N LYS A 4 12.47 -58.28 4.86
CA LYS A 4 12.77 -57.09 4.06
C LYS A 4 13.11 -57.49 2.62
N LEU A 5 12.62 -56.74 1.62
CA LEU A 5 13.24 -56.67 0.30
C LEU A 5 13.46 -55.20 -0.08
N TRP A 6 14.73 -54.88 -0.32
CA TRP A 6 15.22 -53.59 -0.78
C TRP A 6 15.11 -53.51 -2.30
N LEU A 7 14.65 -52.37 -2.84
CA LEU A 7 14.84 -52.03 -4.26
C LEU A 7 15.72 -50.78 -4.34
N LEU A 8 16.84 -50.93 -5.05
CA LEU A 8 17.85 -49.90 -5.25
C LEU A 8 17.34 -48.78 -6.17
N LEU A 9 17.58 -47.55 -5.72
CA LEU A 9 17.51 -46.30 -6.46
C LEU A 9 18.80 -46.16 -7.29
N VAL A 10 18.70 -46.12 -8.63
CA VAL A 10 19.83 -45.73 -9.49
C VAL A 10 19.75 -44.22 -9.71
N VAL A 11 20.61 -43.51 -9.00
CA VAL A 11 20.91 -42.09 -9.22
C VAL A 11 22.02 -42.01 -10.28
N HIS A 12 21.77 -41.34 -11.39
CA HIS A 12 22.84 -40.94 -12.31
C HIS A 12 23.38 -39.56 -11.89
N ILE A 13 24.52 -39.61 -11.20
CA ILE A 13 25.43 -38.48 -11.01
C ILE A 13 26.34 -38.44 -12.24
N SER A 14 26.48 -37.27 -12.86
CA SER A 14 27.52 -37.02 -13.86
C SER A 14 28.04 -35.58 -13.74
N LEU A 15 29.20 -35.48 -13.11
CA LEU A 15 30.25 -34.47 -13.28
C LEU A 15 31.56 -35.30 -13.20
N PRO A 16 32.61 -35.04 -14.01
CA PRO A 16 33.39 -33.79 -13.86
C PRO A 16 34.06 -33.26 -15.15
N ASN A 17 34.50 -32.00 -15.15
CA ASN A 17 35.93 -31.67 -15.22
C ASN A 17 36.21 -30.16 -15.15
N VAL A 18 37.19 -29.87 -14.30
CA VAL A 18 37.87 -28.61 -14.03
C VAL A 18 39.17 -28.59 -14.84
N LEU A 19 39.58 -27.43 -15.38
CA LEU A 19 40.96 -26.94 -15.58
C LEU A 19 40.85 -25.55 -16.23
N CYS A 20 41.04 -24.45 -15.49
CA CYS A 20 42.31 -23.78 -15.20
C CYS A 20 42.97 -23.12 -16.43
N SER A 21 42.90 -21.79 -16.54
CA SER A 21 44.06 -20.93 -16.80
C SER A 21 43.70 -19.46 -16.61
N ALA A 22 44.61 -18.73 -15.97
CA ALA A 22 44.55 -17.32 -15.66
C ALA A 22 45.69 -16.60 -16.40
N LEU A 23 45.52 -15.27 -16.54
CA LEU A 23 46.51 -14.20 -16.76
C LEU A 23 47.05 -13.94 -18.18
N GLN A 24 46.70 -12.77 -18.72
CA GLN A 24 47.64 -11.69 -19.14
C GLN A 24 46.82 -10.43 -19.49
N GLU A 25 46.81 -9.41 -18.64
CA GLU A 25 47.58 -8.15 -18.78
C GLU A 25 47.47 -7.46 -20.15
N LEU A 26 46.79 -6.32 -20.19
CA LEU A 26 47.25 -5.18 -21.00
C LEU A 26 46.94 -3.87 -20.27
N ARG A 27 48.01 -3.26 -19.74
CA ARG A 27 48.07 -1.85 -19.34
C ARG A 27 48.20 -1.00 -20.61
N ILE A 28 47.43 0.08 -20.70
CA ILE A 28 47.84 1.28 -21.44
C ILE A 28 47.58 2.49 -20.54
N THR A 29 48.66 3.07 -20.02
CA THR A 29 48.73 4.42 -19.46
C THR A 29 49.14 5.37 -20.58
N LEU A 30 48.43 6.48 -20.74
CA LEU A 30 49.01 7.75 -21.17
C LEU A 30 48.38 8.87 -20.33
N ALA A 31 49.26 9.62 -19.68
CA ALA A 31 49.01 10.87 -19.00
C ALA A 31 48.89 12.00 -20.04
N ASP A 32 48.13 13.04 -19.74
CA ASP A 32 48.76 14.35 -19.53
C ASP A 32 47.84 15.38 -18.86
N ASP A 33 48.52 16.16 -18.04
CA ASP A 33 48.22 17.36 -17.28
C ASP A 33 47.23 18.37 -17.89
N SER A 34 46.36 18.92 -17.03
CA SER A 34 46.22 20.38 -16.88
C SER A 34 45.39 20.74 -15.65
N ALA A 35 46.06 21.35 -14.66
CA ALA A 35 45.43 22.07 -13.56
C ALA A 35 44.77 23.37 -14.06
N PRO A 36 43.78 23.90 -13.32
CA PRO A 36 43.92 25.30 -12.93
C PRO A 36 43.48 25.59 -11.47
N THR A 37 44.41 26.20 -10.73
CA THR A 37 44.25 27.40 -9.89
C THR A 37 42.91 27.69 -9.18
N LEU A 38 42.96 27.68 -7.85
CA LEU A 38 42.14 28.50 -6.96
C LEU A 38 42.43 30.00 -7.19
N PRO A 39 41.44 30.89 -7.01
CA PRO A 39 41.46 31.73 -5.80
C PRO A 39 40.09 32.13 -5.19
N ILE A 40 40.11 32.21 -3.85
CA ILE A 40 39.56 33.30 -3.01
C ILE A 40 38.03 33.49 -2.94
N SER A 41 37.48 33.15 -1.76
CA SER A 41 36.24 33.68 -1.20
C SER A 41 36.31 35.19 -0.91
N PRO A 42 35.15 35.85 -0.85
CA PRO A 42 34.87 36.60 0.38
C PRO A 42 33.47 36.36 0.94
N THR A 43 33.49 36.10 2.24
CA THR A 43 32.54 36.48 3.29
C THR A 43 31.43 37.47 2.93
N ALA A 44 30.19 37.11 3.28
CA ALA A 44 29.19 38.06 3.79
C ALA A 44 28.30 37.38 4.82
N SER A 45 28.66 37.58 6.09
CA SER A 45 27.80 37.41 7.26
C SER A 45 26.68 38.46 7.24
N VAL A 46 25.42 38.04 7.40
CA VAL A 46 24.36 38.95 7.83
C VAL A 46 23.84 38.50 9.19
N SER A 47 23.93 39.46 10.09
CA SER A 47 23.76 39.43 11.53
C SER A 47 22.34 39.18 12.00
N GLU A 48 22.27 38.49 13.14
CA GLU A 48 21.23 38.55 14.15
C GLU A 48 20.66 39.97 14.36
N ARG A 49 19.33 40.05 14.50
CA ARG A 49 18.70 41.07 15.35
C ARG A 49 17.86 40.39 16.42
N ARG A 50 18.45 40.32 17.62
CA ARG A 50 17.72 40.32 18.88
C ARG A 50 17.10 41.70 19.08
N SER A 51 15.81 41.74 19.44
CA SER A 51 15.24 42.80 20.26
C SER A 51 14.59 42.17 21.47
N GLY A 52 15.18 42.40 22.65
CA GLY A 52 14.53 42.20 23.93
C GLY A 52 13.91 43.51 24.43
N ARG A 53 12.82 43.38 25.17
CA ARG A 53 12.43 44.22 26.32
C ARG A 53 11.33 43.48 27.08
N GLU A 54 11.66 42.98 28.28
CA GLU A 54 11.26 43.54 29.60
C GLU A 54 9.74 43.50 29.86
N SER A 55 9.18 43.24 31.04
CA SER A 55 9.51 42.60 32.33
C SER A 55 8.24 42.75 33.22
N ARG A 56 8.22 42.15 34.43
CA ARG A 56 7.21 42.27 35.53
C ARG A 56 5.92 41.44 35.37
N GLN A 57 5.36 40.79 36.39
CA GLN A 57 5.66 40.72 37.82
C GLN A 57 4.95 39.49 38.41
N THR A 58 5.58 38.94 39.46
CA THR A 58 5.14 37.92 40.41
C THR A 58 3.76 38.12 41.05
N ARG A 59 3.04 37.01 41.32
CA ARG A 59 2.30 36.85 42.59
C ARG A 59 2.18 35.37 43.02
N THR A 60 2.75 35.08 44.17
CA THR A 60 2.63 33.87 44.98
C THR A 60 1.32 33.86 45.80
N LYS A 61 0.74 32.67 46.07
CA LYS A 61 0.41 32.16 47.42
C LYS A 61 -0.33 30.79 47.42
N ARG A 62 0.25 29.84 48.20
CA ARG A 62 -0.32 28.85 49.17
C ARG A 62 -1.49 27.95 48.72
N SER A 63 -1.30 26.62 48.58
CA SER A 63 -1.25 25.53 49.60
C SER A 63 -2.54 25.30 50.39
N ILE A 64 -3.04 24.06 50.39
CA ILE A 64 -3.54 23.28 51.54
C ILE A 64 -3.48 21.79 51.16
N ALA A 65 -3.11 20.97 52.15
CA ALA A 65 -2.94 19.53 52.12
C ALA A 65 -4.11 18.79 52.81
N GLY A 66 -4.14 17.45 52.65
CA GLY A 66 -4.83 16.47 53.49
C GLY A 66 -6.09 15.88 52.85
N SER A 67 -6.49 14.62 53.06
CA SER A 67 -5.93 13.41 53.69
C SER A 67 -6.99 12.31 53.53
N GLU A 68 -6.56 11.09 53.26
CA GLU A 68 -7.13 9.76 53.57
C GLU A 68 -8.65 9.46 53.79
N SER A 69 -9.12 8.48 53.00
CA SER A 69 -9.63 7.12 53.37
C SER A 69 -10.99 6.85 54.06
N VAL A 70 -11.57 5.69 53.65
CA VAL A 70 -12.56 4.79 54.32
C VAL A 70 -14.06 5.14 54.07
N SER A 71 -15.01 4.26 53.69
CA SER A 71 -15.10 2.86 53.22
C SER A 71 -16.56 2.46 52.92
N LEU A 72 -16.72 1.28 52.29
CA LEU A 72 -17.73 0.22 52.54
C LEU A 72 -19.04 0.10 51.69
N LEU A 73 -19.07 -1.03 50.97
CA LEU A 73 -20.13 -2.07 50.82
C LEU A 73 -20.96 -2.24 49.53
N ARG A 74 -20.61 -3.35 48.86
CA ARG A 74 -21.44 -4.49 48.38
C ARG A 74 -22.55 -4.24 47.35
N LYS A 75 -22.37 -4.90 46.19
CA LYS A 75 -23.21 -6.04 45.79
C LYS A 75 -22.43 -7.00 44.89
N ILE A 76 -22.25 -8.22 45.40
CA ILE A 76 -21.84 -9.42 44.66
C ILE A 76 -23.14 -10.06 44.17
N GLN A 77 -23.25 -10.34 42.87
CA GLN A 77 -24.08 -11.42 42.37
C GLN A 77 -23.18 -12.31 41.52
N GLY A 78 -23.01 -13.54 41.99
CA GLY A 78 -22.21 -14.55 41.35
C GLY A 78 -22.91 -15.15 40.13
N SER A 79 -22.10 -15.70 39.24
CA SER A 79 -22.55 -16.76 38.35
C SER A 79 -21.53 -17.90 38.37
N THR A 80 -22.11 -19.06 38.65
CA THR A 80 -21.57 -20.39 38.87
C THR A 80 -20.68 -20.87 37.72
N ARG A 81 -19.49 -21.37 38.05
CA ARG A 81 -18.71 -22.24 37.15
C ARG A 81 -19.43 -23.58 37.03
N ILE A 82 -19.95 -23.90 35.85
CA ILE A 82 -20.21 -25.27 35.45
C ILE A 82 -19.07 -25.67 34.52
N ALA A 83 -18.21 -26.57 35.01
CA ALA A 83 -17.27 -27.27 34.17
C ALA A 83 -18.05 -28.33 33.38
N LEU A 84 -18.12 -28.16 32.06
CA LEU A 84 -18.50 -29.24 31.15
C LEU A 84 -17.23 -29.72 30.45
N ASN A 85 -16.79 -30.91 30.84
CA ASN A 85 -15.90 -31.74 30.04
C ASN A 85 -16.65 -32.12 28.76
N VAL A 86 -16.21 -31.60 27.61
CA VAL A 86 -16.64 -32.08 26.29
C VAL A 86 -15.39 -32.21 25.44
N GLU A 87 -15.08 -33.43 25.01
CA GLU A 87 -14.04 -33.73 24.03
C GLU A 87 -14.33 -33.04 22.68
N PRO A 88 -13.29 -32.63 21.90
CA PRO A 88 -13.50 -31.89 20.67
C PRO A 88 -13.87 -32.84 19.51
N GLN A 89 -15.16 -32.88 19.17
CA GLN A 89 -15.63 -33.52 17.95
C GLN A 89 -15.78 -32.48 16.82
N SER A 90 -14.81 -32.53 15.90
CA SER A 90 -14.77 -31.96 14.52
C SER A 90 -14.59 -30.44 14.33
N GLU A 91 -13.48 -30.09 13.66
CA GLU A 91 -13.08 -28.74 13.22
C GLU A 91 -14.11 -28.02 12.32
N LYS A 92 -15.10 -28.73 11.77
CA LYS A 92 -16.14 -28.14 10.92
C LYS A 92 -17.12 -27.22 11.67
N TYR A 93 -17.27 -27.37 12.98
CA TYR A 93 -18.22 -26.55 13.76
C TYR A 93 -17.62 -25.28 14.36
N VAL A 94 -16.28 -25.14 14.38
CA VAL A 94 -15.61 -23.94 14.92
C VAL A 94 -15.61 -22.80 13.90
N ASN A 95 -15.57 -23.12 12.60
CA ASN A 95 -15.57 -22.11 11.53
C ASN A 95 -16.95 -21.48 11.26
N ALA A 96 -18.05 -22.23 11.50
CA ALA A 96 -19.40 -21.69 11.33
C ALA A 96 -19.82 -20.73 12.47
N LYS A 97 -19.20 -20.83 13.65
CA LYS A 97 -19.55 -20.01 14.83
C LYS A 97 -18.85 -18.64 14.85
N ILE A 98 -17.79 -18.47 14.05
CA ILE A 98 -17.14 -17.16 13.84
C ILE A 98 -17.96 -16.27 12.88
N LEU A 99 -18.86 -16.87 12.07
CA LEU A 99 -19.77 -16.15 11.17
C LEU A 99 -21.04 -15.61 11.85
N TYR A 100 -21.41 -16.11 13.04
CA TYR A 100 -22.61 -15.66 13.77
C TYR A 100 -22.35 -15.49 15.27
N SER A 101 -21.75 -14.37 15.64
CA SER A 101 -21.94 -13.77 16.97
C SER A 101 -21.70 -12.26 16.91
N TYR A 102 -22.56 -11.56 16.18
CA TYR A 102 -22.91 -10.19 16.53
C TYR A 102 -24.42 -10.09 16.51
N ALA A 103 -25.01 -10.04 17.70
CA ALA A 103 -26.36 -9.54 17.84
C ALA A 103 -26.30 -8.04 17.49
N PRO A 104 -27.09 -7.54 16.53
CA PRO A 104 -27.22 -6.10 16.37
C PRO A 104 -27.75 -5.56 17.69
N ASP A 105 -27.12 -4.52 18.22
CA ASP A 105 -27.80 -3.67 19.19
C ASP A 105 -29.01 -3.08 18.44
N ASP A 106 -30.18 -3.63 18.74
CA ASP A 106 -31.48 -3.15 18.28
C ASP A 106 -31.61 -1.69 18.74
N ASN A 107 -31.22 -0.73 17.87
CA ASN A 107 -31.78 0.63 17.71
C ASN A 107 -30.85 1.65 17.02
N LEU A 108 -29.82 1.25 16.26
CA LEU A 108 -29.21 2.16 15.30
C LEU A 108 -29.75 1.86 13.90
N VAL A 109 -30.50 2.82 13.35
CA VAL A 109 -30.75 2.90 11.91
C VAL A 109 -29.38 3.08 11.25
N GLU A 110 -28.71 1.98 10.91
CA GLU A 110 -27.41 1.98 10.23
C GLU A 110 -27.64 2.37 8.77
N ASN A 111 -27.31 3.61 8.41
CA ASN A 111 -26.88 3.89 7.04
C ASN A 111 -25.72 2.92 6.75
N SER A 112 -25.82 2.11 5.70
CA SER A 112 -24.70 1.24 5.32
C SER A 112 -23.48 2.13 5.02
N PHE A 113 -22.27 1.60 5.19
CA PHE A 113 -21.07 2.36 4.84
C PHE A 113 -21.07 2.79 3.36
N ASP A 114 -21.88 2.18 2.50
CA ASP A 114 -22.06 2.58 1.10
C ASP A 114 -22.49 4.05 0.96
N ASP A 115 -23.46 4.50 1.78
CA ASP A 115 -23.90 5.91 1.77
C ASP A 115 -22.77 6.84 2.22
N THR A 116 -22.03 6.41 3.24
CA THR A 116 -20.89 7.18 3.77
C THR A 116 -19.73 7.23 2.77
N ALA A 117 -19.49 6.16 2.03
CA ALA A 117 -18.41 6.05 1.04
C ALA A 117 -18.55 7.10 -0.06
N HIS A 118 -19.77 7.41 -0.51
CA HIS A 118 -20.00 8.50 -1.46
C HIS A 118 -19.66 9.88 -0.91
N ILE A 119 -19.79 10.10 0.40
CA ILE A 119 -19.42 11.36 1.05
C ILE A 119 -17.90 11.43 1.20
N VAL A 120 -17.25 10.34 1.62
CA VAL A 120 -15.78 10.24 1.71
C VAL A 120 -15.13 10.49 0.34
N LEU A 121 -15.70 9.95 -0.75
CA LEU A 121 -15.21 10.18 -2.11
C LEU A 121 -15.30 11.67 -2.51
N LYS A 122 -16.36 12.38 -2.11
CA LYS A 122 -16.45 13.83 -2.36
C LYS A 122 -15.37 14.61 -1.62
N VAL A 123 -15.04 14.21 -0.40
CA VAL A 123 -13.95 14.84 0.35
C VAL A 123 -12.61 14.56 -0.35
N LEU A 124 -12.35 13.31 -0.74
CA LEU A 124 -11.16 12.94 -1.51
C LEU A 124 -10.99 13.82 -2.76
N ASP A 125 -12.06 13.99 -3.54
CA ASP A 125 -12.06 14.83 -4.75
C ASP A 125 -11.75 16.30 -4.46
N GLN A 126 -12.15 16.79 -3.28
CA GLN A 126 -11.88 18.17 -2.87
C GLN A 126 -10.45 18.40 -2.36
N VAL A 127 -9.82 17.38 -1.75
CA VAL A 127 -8.54 17.56 -1.05
C VAL A 127 -7.33 16.99 -1.79
N ALA A 128 -7.51 16.08 -2.76
CA ALA A 128 -6.42 15.51 -3.54
C ALA A 128 -5.75 16.55 -4.44
N SER A 129 -4.44 16.68 -4.33
CA SER A 129 -3.67 17.74 -5.00
C SER A 129 -2.28 17.32 -5.49
N HIS A 130 -1.84 16.09 -5.20
CA HIS A 130 -0.54 15.57 -5.64
C HIS A 130 -0.65 14.30 -6.47
N SER A 131 0.43 13.95 -7.16
CA SER A 131 0.48 12.85 -8.13
C SER A 131 0.03 11.49 -7.57
N TRP A 132 0.54 11.10 -6.39
CA TRP A 132 0.18 9.82 -5.77
C TRP A 132 -1.26 9.81 -5.26
N GLU A 133 -1.78 10.96 -4.84
CA GLU A 133 -3.16 11.12 -4.37
C GLU A 133 -4.14 10.93 -5.53
N TRP A 134 -3.90 11.57 -6.68
CA TRP A 134 -4.72 11.40 -7.88
C TRP A 134 -4.62 9.98 -8.45
N GLY A 135 -3.43 9.37 -8.43
CA GLY A 135 -3.27 7.97 -8.80
C GLY A 135 -4.10 7.04 -7.92
N THR A 136 -4.07 7.24 -6.60
CA THR A 136 -4.84 6.45 -5.65
C THR A 136 -6.35 6.71 -5.79
N GLN A 137 -6.77 7.97 -6.01
CA GLN A 137 -8.16 8.32 -6.31
C GLN A 137 -8.66 7.64 -7.59
N SER A 138 -7.83 7.59 -8.64
CA SER A 138 -8.20 6.87 -9.88
C SER A 138 -8.40 5.37 -9.62
N GLN A 139 -7.61 4.77 -8.73
CA GLN A 139 -7.78 3.37 -8.31
C GLN A 139 -9.07 3.17 -7.52
N VAL A 140 -9.46 4.12 -6.66
CA VAL A 140 -10.76 4.11 -5.96
C VAL A 140 -11.92 4.10 -6.96
N LEU A 141 -11.87 4.96 -7.99
CA LEU A 141 -12.91 5.00 -9.03
C LEU A 141 -12.99 3.67 -9.80
N LEU A 142 -11.85 3.07 -10.15
CA LEU A 142 -11.81 1.75 -10.78
C LEU A 142 -12.38 0.65 -9.88
N GLU A 143 -12.09 0.65 -8.58
CA GLU A 143 -12.56 -0.41 -7.67
C GLU A 143 -14.01 -0.24 -7.18
N MET A 144 -14.56 0.98 -7.21
CA MET A 144 -15.92 1.25 -6.75
C MET A 144 -16.93 1.45 -7.87
N GLN A 145 -16.56 2.15 -8.95
CA GLN A 145 -17.49 2.55 -10.01
C GLN A 145 -17.28 1.74 -11.29
N TYR A 146 -16.03 1.39 -11.62
CA TYR A 146 -15.67 0.70 -12.85
C TYR A 146 -14.99 -0.65 -12.57
N GLN A 147 -15.62 -1.47 -11.73
CA GLN A 147 -15.04 -2.72 -11.23
C GLN A 147 -14.58 -3.68 -12.34
N ASP A 148 -15.28 -3.68 -13.48
CA ASP A 148 -14.93 -4.51 -14.63
C ASP A 148 -13.68 -4.02 -15.39
N LEU A 149 -13.25 -2.77 -15.16
CA LEU A 149 -12.01 -2.19 -15.72
C LEU A 149 -10.83 -2.24 -14.74
N SER A 150 -11.09 -2.58 -13.47
CA SER A 150 -10.07 -2.75 -12.44
C SER A 150 -9.24 -4.02 -12.67
N VAL A 151 -7.99 -4.03 -12.19
CA VAL A 151 -7.16 -5.26 -12.12
C VAL A 151 -7.80 -6.36 -11.29
N TYR A 152 -8.76 -6.01 -10.42
CA TYR A 152 -9.51 -6.96 -9.58
C TYR A 152 -10.80 -7.48 -10.24
N ALA A 153 -11.05 -7.18 -11.52
CA ALA A 153 -12.20 -7.72 -12.25
C ALA A 153 -12.20 -9.26 -12.22
N THR A 154 -13.37 -9.86 -12.06
CA THR A 154 -13.55 -11.32 -12.05
C THR A 154 -13.91 -11.86 -13.44
N GLY A 155 -14.57 -11.06 -14.27
CA GLY A 155 -15.04 -11.44 -15.61
C GLY A 155 -14.13 -11.00 -16.76
N ARG A 156 -13.50 -9.83 -16.65
CA ARG A 156 -12.65 -9.25 -17.71
C ARG A 156 -11.17 -9.59 -17.53
N LYS A 157 -10.46 -9.79 -18.64
CA LYS A 157 -9.03 -10.10 -18.70
C LYS A 157 -8.23 -8.96 -19.33
N LEU A 158 -6.91 -9.03 -19.15
CA LEU A 158 -5.92 -8.10 -19.70
C LEU A 158 -5.17 -8.73 -20.89
N PRO A 159 -4.90 -7.97 -21.97
CA PRO A 159 -5.31 -6.58 -22.21
C PRO A 159 -6.84 -6.44 -22.27
N LEU A 160 -7.35 -5.27 -21.86
CA LEU A 160 -8.77 -4.97 -21.98
C LEU A 160 -9.20 -5.10 -23.44
N SER A 161 -10.24 -5.91 -23.67
CA SER A 161 -10.71 -6.24 -25.01
C SER A 161 -12.24 -6.24 -25.04
N GLN A 162 -12.79 -5.92 -26.22
CA GLN A 162 -14.21 -6.05 -26.53
C GLN A 162 -14.65 -7.54 -26.56
N GLU A 163 -13.70 -8.48 -26.56
CA GLU A 163 -13.97 -9.93 -26.44
C GLU A 163 -14.69 -10.29 -25.12
N ASP A 164 -14.45 -9.53 -24.05
CA ASP A 164 -15.12 -9.74 -22.75
C ASP A 164 -16.42 -8.94 -22.61
N GLY A 165 -16.87 -8.33 -23.71
CA GLY A 165 -18.02 -7.43 -23.76
C GLY A 165 -17.61 -5.94 -23.86
N PRO A 166 -18.62 -5.05 -24.01
CA PRO A 166 -18.39 -3.62 -24.18
C PRO A 166 -17.47 -3.05 -23.09
N ILE A 167 -16.42 -2.34 -23.49
CA ILE A 167 -15.62 -1.54 -22.55
C ILE A 167 -16.42 -0.28 -22.23
N GLU A 168 -16.93 -0.17 -21.01
CA GLU A 168 -17.63 1.03 -20.54
C GLU A 168 -16.68 2.24 -20.54
N MET A 169 -17.19 3.40 -20.94
CA MET A 169 -16.42 4.65 -20.87
C MET A 169 -16.37 5.13 -19.41
N PRO A 170 -15.19 5.18 -18.77
CA PRO A 170 -15.10 5.53 -17.36
C PRO A 170 -15.13 7.05 -17.15
N GLN A 171 -16.27 7.69 -17.40
CA GLN A 171 -16.38 9.14 -17.50
C GLN A 171 -15.87 9.88 -16.25
N THR A 172 -16.22 9.44 -15.03
CA THR A 172 -15.75 10.12 -13.80
C THR A 172 -14.24 9.99 -13.60
N MET A 173 -13.63 8.90 -14.06
CA MET A 173 -12.17 8.74 -14.06
C MET A 173 -11.51 9.64 -15.11
N LEU A 174 -12.12 9.79 -16.29
CA LEU A 174 -11.64 10.71 -17.33
C LEU A 174 -11.75 12.17 -16.87
N ASP A 175 -12.84 12.54 -16.20
CA ASP A 175 -13.03 13.87 -15.61
C ASP A 175 -11.97 14.20 -14.56
N LEU A 176 -11.45 13.19 -13.85
CA LEU A 176 -10.31 13.32 -12.94
C LEU A 176 -8.99 13.50 -13.70
N ILE A 177 -8.65 12.59 -14.61
CA ILE A 177 -7.28 12.54 -15.18
C ILE A 177 -7.06 13.54 -16.33
N ASP A 178 -8.07 13.87 -17.14
CA ASP A 178 -7.89 14.71 -18.33
C ASP A 178 -7.41 16.13 -17.98
N PRO A 179 -7.99 16.83 -16.98
CA PRO A 179 -7.49 18.13 -16.56
C PRO A 179 -6.06 18.08 -15.99
N ILE A 180 -5.68 16.99 -15.33
CA ILE A 180 -4.33 16.81 -14.77
C ILE A 180 -3.32 16.65 -15.91
N LEU A 181 -3.59 15.74 -16.85
CA LEU A 181 -2.72 15.48 -17.99
C LEU A 181 -2.64 16.68 -18.94
N ALA A 182 -3.68 17.50 -19.03
CA ALA A 182 -3.67 18.73 -19.82
C ALA A 182 -2.73 19.82 -19.27
N ARG A 183 -2.40 19.79 -17.97
CA ARG A 183 -1.45 20.73 -17.33
C ARG A 183 0.01 20.28 -17.46
N ARG A 184 0.25 19.05 -17.92
CA ARG A 184 1.58 18.48 -18.10
C ARG A 184 2.39 19.32 -19.10
N ASP A 185 3.63 19.62 -18.75
CA ASP A 185 4.59 20.21 -19.69
C ASP A 185 4.82 19.23 -20.86
N PRO A 186 4.63 19.64 -22.13
CA PRO A 186 4.83 18.76 -23.28
C PRO A 186 6.29 18.26 -23.42
N ASN A 187 7.26 18.92 -22.80
CA ASN A 187 8.68 18.58 -22.88
C ASN A 187 9.16 17.63 -21.77
N THR A 188 8.30 17.28 -20.81
CA THR A 188 8.62 16.27 -19.80
C THR A 188 8.19 14.89 -20.28
N LEU A 189 8.68 13.84 -19.60
CA LEU A 189 8.28 12.45 -19.82
C LEU A 189 7.26 11.94 -18.79
N PRO A 190 7.39 12.21 -17.47
CA PRO A 190 6.40 11.79 -16.48
C PRO A 190 4.96 12.24 -16.78
N LEU A 191 3.95 11.51 -16.30
CA LEU A 191 2.53 11.85 -16.50
C LEU A 191 2.14 13.19 -15.87
N VAL A 192 2.79 13.52 -14.76
CA VAL A 192 2.55 14.72 -13.95
C VAL A 192 3.82 15.01 -13.13
N GLU A 193 3.92 16.20 -12.55
CA GLU A 193 4.99 16.46 -11.57
C GLU A 193 4.78 15.62 -10.29
N GLY A 194 5.86 15.07 -9.75
CA GLY A 194 5.91 14.23 -8.56
C GLY A 194 6.77 14.77 -7.41
N ASP A 195 7.05 16.07 -7.32
CA ASP A 195 7.84 16.70 -6.24
C ASP A 195 9.20 16.00 -5.97
N GLY A 196 9.91 15.71 -7.06
CA GLY A 196 11.19 14.98 -7.01
C GLY A 196 11.07 13.47 -6.86
N SER A 197 9.86 12.92 -6.75
CA SER A 197 9.58 11.49 -6.88
C SER A 197 9.56 11.05 -8.34
N ALA A 198 10.19 9.90 -8.60
CA ALA A 198 10.13 9.17 -9.85
C ALA A 198 8.94 8.21 -9.90
N GLY A 199 8.52 7.69 -8.74
CA GLY A 199 7.45 6.70 -8.64
C GLY A 199 6.06 7.32 -8.71
N ASP A 200 5.84 8.44 -8.03
CA ASP A 200 4.49 8.97 -7.78
C ASP A 200 3.74 9.35 -9.05
N PRO A 201 4.36 9.94 -10.09
CA PRO A 201 3.67 10.17 -11.36
C PRO A 201 3.16 8.88 -12.03
N ALA A 202 3.84 7.75 -11.82
CA ALA A 202 3.44 6.45 -12.40
C ALA A 202 2.17 5.87 -11.80
N SER A 203 1.74 6.35 -10.62
CA SER A 203 0.50 5.92 -9.96
C SER A 203 -0.76 6.11 -10.81
N LEU A 204 -0.77 7.11 -11.70
CA LEU A 204 -1.83 7.37 -12.69
C LEU A 204 -1.79 6.45 -13.92
N GLY A 205 -0.70 5.69 -14.10
CA GLY A 205 -0.43 4.97 -15.35
C GLY A 205 -1.47 3.91 -15.70
N ILE A 206 -2.07 3.25 -14.70
CA ILE A 206 -3.17 2.30 -14.95
C ILE A 206 -4.40 3.03 -15.48
N ALA A 207 -4.80 4.15 -14.88
CA ALA A 207 -5.94 4.94 -15.35
C ALA A 207 -5.73 5.46 -16.77
N VAL A 208 -4.50 5.88 -17.12
CA VAL A 208 -4.13 6.27 -18.50
C VAL A 208 -4.24 5.10 -19.47
N LEU A 209 -3.80 3.91 -19.09
CA LEU A 209 -3.91 2.71 -19.94
C LEU A 209 -5.37 2.24 -20.10
N VAL A 210 -6.17 2.32 -19.03
CA VAL A 210 -7.62 2.07 -19.10
C VAL A 210 -8.29 3.09 -20.02
N ALA A 211 -7.95 4.38 -19.91
CA ALA A 211 -8.48 5.43 -20.78
C ALA A 211 -8.12 5.18 -22.25
N SER A 212 -6.90 4.75 -22.54
CA SER A 212 -6.48 4.35 -23.90
C SER A 212 -7.34 3.23 -24.45
N ALA A 213 -7.63 2.19 -23.65
CA ALA A 213 -8.47 1.07 -24.06
C ALA A 213 -9.95 1.47 -24.22
N ALA A 214 -10.50 2.25 -23.29
CA ALA A 214 -11.90 2.69 -23.31
C ALA A 214 -12.22 3.65 -24.46
N THR A 215 -11.22 4.36 -24.97
CA THR A 215 -11.33 5.30 -26.09
C THR A 215 -10.90 4.71 -27.43
N SER A 216 -10.81 3.37 -27.55
CA SER A 216 -10.30 2.70 -28.77
C SER A 216 -11.12 2.99 -30.05
N ASN A 217 -12.34 3.51 -29.93
CA ASN A 217 -13.17 3.96 -31.05
C ASN A 217 -12.76 5.34 -31.59
N ASP A 218 -11.96 6.10 -30.84
CA ASP A 218 -11.32 7.36 -31.22
C ASP A 218 -9.81 7.12 -31.24
N SER A 219 -9.28 6.82 -32.43
CA SER A 219 -7.86 6.45 -32.59
C SER A 219 -6.90 7.52 -32.07
N ASP A 220 -7.23 8.79 -32.24
CA ASP A 220 -6.36 9.90 -31.88
C ASP A 220 -6.32 10.05 -30.35
N ARG A 221 -7.49 9.96 -29.70
CA ARG A 221 -7.58 10.00 -28.24
C ARG A 221 -6.91 8.80 -27.60
N SER A 222 -7.15 7.59 -28.11
CA SER A 222 -6.54 6.36 -27.62
C SER A 222 -5.00 6.39 -27.74
N GLN A 223 -4.48 6.84 -28.89
CA GLN A 223 -3.04 6.99 -29.12
C GLN A 223 -2.41 8.08 -28.24
N LYS A 224 -3.13 9.17 -27.94
CA LYS A 224 -2.65 10.20 -27.02
C LYS A 224 -2.40 9.64 -25.62
N TYR A 225 -3.34 8.88 -25.05
CA TYR A 225 -3.12 8.24 -23.76
C TYR A 225 -1.99 7.20 -23.80
N MET A 226 -1.93 6.38 -24.85
CA MET A 226 -0.86 5.40 -25.00
C MET A 226 0.52 6.08 -25.10
N LYS A 227 0.63 7.22 -25.80
CA LYS A 227 1.86 8.00 -25.84
C LYS A 227 2.26 8.48 -24.45
N LEU A 228 1.33 9.03 -23.67
CA LEU A 228 1.60 9.49 -22.31
C LEU A 228 2.08 8.34 -21.41
N ALA A 229 1.44 7.17 -21.49
CA ALA A 229 1.91 5.97 -20.78
C ALA A 229 3.31 5.55 -21.24
N LYS A 230 3.60 5.58 -22.55
CA LYS A 230 4.92 5.26 -23.09
C LYS A 230 5.99 6.24 -22.61
N ASP A 231 5.69 7.53 -22.54
CA ASP A 231 6.63 8.56 -22.06
C ASP A 231 6.97 8.33 -20.57
N GLN A 232 5.97 8.01 -19.72
CA GLN A 232 6.21 7.64 -18.32
C GLN A 232 7.02 6.35 -18.18
N LEU A 233 6.76 5.35 -19.03
CA LEU A 233 7.54 4.12 -19.05
C LEU A 233 8.99 4.40 -19.42
N ASP A 234 9.23 5.26 -20.42
CA ASP A 234 10.57 5.68 -20.82
C ASP A 234 11.31 6.35 -19.67
N TRP A 235 10.68 7.34 -19.02
CA TRP A 235 11.22 8.00 -17.83
C TRP A 235 11.69 6.98 -16.79
N SER A 236 10.76 6.11 -16.39
CA SER A 236 10.96 5.13 -15.32
C SER A 236 12.07 4.14 -15.64
N LEU A 237 12.19 3.71 -16.91
CA LEU A 237 13.14 2.68 -17.29
C LEU A 237 14.52 3.22 -17.66
N ASN A 238 14.59 4.41 -18.27
CA ASN A 238 15.81 4.87 -18.95
C ASN A 238 16.44 6.11 -18.31
N HIS A 239 15.73 6.84 -17.45
CA HIS A 239 16.22 8.12 -16.90
C HIS A 239 16.35 8.11 -15.37
N VAL A 240 15.52 7.32 -14.68
CA VAL A 240 15.54 7.25 -13.21
C VAL A 240 16.78 6.49 -12.70
N PRO A 241 17.47 6.97 -11.65
CA PRO A 241 18.59 6.26 -11.03
C PRO A 241 18.23 4.84 -10.58
N ARG A 242 19.20 3.92 -10.71
CA ARG A 242 19.03 2.51 -10.33
C ARG A 242 20.13 2.05 -9.38
N SER A 243 19.77 1.15 -8.48
CA SER A 243 20.74 0.41 -7.70
C SER A 243 21.58 -0.53 -8.59
N PRO A 244 22.76 -0.99 -8.13
CA PRO A 244 23.55 -1.98 -8.88
C PRO A 244 22.79 -3.27 -9.21
N GLU A 245 21.83 -3.66 -8.37
CA GLU A 245 20.96 -4.83 -8.58
C GLU A 245 19.78 -4.55 -9.53
N GLY A 246 19.64 -3.32 -10.02
CA GLY A 246 18.64 -2.93 -11.02
C GLY A 246 17.34 -2.35 -10.46
N ALA A 247 17.26 -2.09 -9.14
CA ALA A 247 16.09 -1.49 -8.52
C ALA A 247 15.99 0.00 -8.89
N ILE A 248 14.87 0.40 -9.48
CA ILE A 248 14.56 1.77 -9.86
C ILE A 248 14.28 2.57 -8.58
N SER A 249 14.86 3.75 -8.47
CA SER A 249 14.66 4.59 -7.29
C SER A 249 13.26 5.21 -7.23
N GLN A 250 12.78 5.45 -6.01
CA GLN A 250 11.66 6.36 -5.76
C GLN A 250 12.02 7.82 -6.08
N ARG A 251 13.30 8.24 -6.06
CA ARG A 251 13.72 9.64 -6.27
C ARG A 251 14.28 9.84 -7.67
N ASN A 252 14.08 11.04 -8.21
CA ASN A 252 14.58 11.40 -9.55
C ASN A 252 16.11 11.63 -9.61
N ASN A 253 16.76 11.94 -8.49
CA ASN A 253 18.12 12.47 -8.45
C ASN A 253 19.12 11.65 -7.61
N GLU A 254 18.68 10.60 -6.92
CA GLU A 254 19.54 9.71 -6.15
C GLU A 254 18.92 8.32 -6.03
N VAL A 255 19.70 7.31 -5.62
CA VAL A 255 19.16 5.97 -5.34
C VAL A 255 18.68 5.91 -3.90
N GLN A 256 17.36 5.93 -3.75
CA GLN A 256 16.64 5.80 -2.48
C GLN A 256 15.38 4.93 -2.67
N PHE A 257 15.08 4.10 -1.68
CA PHE A 257 13.98 3.14 -1.69
C PHE A 257 12.95 3.54 -0.64
N TRP A 258 11.70 3.69 -1.05
CA TRP A 258 10.57 3.99 -0.17
C TRP A 258 9.52 2.90 -0.30
N ALA A 259 8.85 2.53 0.77
CA ALA A 259 7.78 1.53 0.72
C ALA A 259 6.63 1.96 -0.20
N ASP A 260 6.39 3.27 -0.32
CA ASP A 260 5.38 3.94 -1.15
C ASP A 260 5.49 3.57 -2.63
N PHE A 261 6.72 3.48 -3.13
CA PHE A 261 7.05 3.12 -4.52
C PHE A 261 6.29 1.87 -4.99
N MET A 262 6.05 0.93 -4.08
CA MET A 262 5.40 -0.35 -4.33
C MET A 262 3.97 -0.21 -4.83
N TYR A 263 3.26 0.85 -4.42
CA TYR A 263 1.91 1.12 -4.91
C TYR A 263 1.90 1.93 -6.20
N MET A 264 3.00 2.63 -6.51
CA MET A 264 3.06 3.55 -7.64
C MET A 264 3.55 2.86 -8.91
N LEU A 265 4.83 2.49 -8.96
CA LEU A 265 5.49 2.09 -10.21
C LEU A 265 5.29 0.60 -10.57
N PRO A 266 5.50 -0.39 -9.69
CA PRO A 266 5.37 -1.80 -10.05
C PRO A 266 3.99 -2.17 -10.63
N PRO A 267 2.85 -1.69 -10.07
CA PRO A 267 1.53 -1.92 -10.68
C PRO A 267 1.41 -1.35 -12.09
N PHE A 268 1.95 -0.16 -12.34
CA PHE A 268 1.98 0.43 -13.68
C PHE A 268 2.78 -0.43 -14.67
N LEU A 269 3.99 -0.88 -14.28
CA LEU A 269 4.81 -1.75 -15.12
C LEU A 269 4.11 -3.08 -15.43
N ALA A 270 3.46 -3.67 -14.43
CA ALA A 270 2.71 -4.91 -14.61
C ALA A 270 1.55 -4.70 -15.59
N TYR A 271 0.76 -3.63 -15.42
CA TYR A 271 -0.39 -3.35 -16.27
C TYR A 271 0.05 -3.03 -17.70
N TYR A 272 1.10 -2.23 -17.88
CA TYR A 272 1.67 -1.95 -19.21
C TYR A 272 2.15 -3.24 -19.88
N GLY A 273 2.85 -4.10 -19.13
CA GLY A 273 3.27 -5.41 -19.61
C GLY A 273 2.10 -6.28 -20.05
N ALA A 274 1.00 -6.29 -19.29
CA ALA A 274 -0.22 -7.02 -19.65
C ALA A 274 -0.91 -6.40 -20.89
N ALA A 275 -1.01 -5.07 -20.94
CA ALA A 275 -1.62 -4.32 -22.05
C ALA A 275 -0.89 -4.52 -23.39
N THR A 276 0.41 -4.85 -23.33
CA THR A 276 1.29 -5.02 -24.51
C THR A 276 1.79 -6.45 -24.69
N SER A 277 1.26 -7.42 -23.93
CA SER A 277 1.69 -8.82 -23.94
C SER A 277 3.20 -9.00 -23.81
N ASN A 278 3.84 -8.18 -22.97
CA ASN A 278 5.29 -8.09 -22.83
C ASN A 278 5.78 -8.74 -21.52
N ILE A 279 6.31 -9.96 -21.63
CA ILE A 279 6.84 -10.71 -20.48
C ILE A 279 8.01 -10.00 -19.78
N THR A 280 8.85 -9.26 -20.51
CA THR A 280 9.99 -8.54 -19.91
C THR A 280 9.51 -7.43 -18.99
N LEU A 281 8.42 -6.74 -19.33
CA LEU A 281 7.81 -5.74 -18.45
C LEU A 281 7.12 -6.38 -17.24
N LEU A 282 6.44 -7.52 -17.42
CA LEU A 282 5.85 -8.28 -16.29
C LEU A 282 6.95 -8.75 -15.32
N GLN A 283 8.04 -9.30 -15.84
CA GLN A 283 9.23 -9.67 -15.07
C GLN A 283 9.83 -8.46 -14.35
N THR A 284 9.98 -7.32 -15.05
CA THR A 284 10.50 -6.08 -14.46
C THR A 284 9.64 -5.63 -13.28
N ALA A 285 8.32 -5.67 -13.40
CA ALA A 285 7.40 -5.34 -12.32
C ALA A 285 7.61 -6.22 -11.09
N TYR A 286 7.69 -7.54 -11.29
CA TYR A 286 7.98 -8.49 -10.20
C TYR A 286 9.38 -8.26 -9.60
N ASP A 287 10.40 -8.03 -10.41
CA ASP A 287 11.76 -7.80 -9.94
C ASP A 287 11.87 -6.52 -9.10
N GLN A 288 11.14 -5.45 -9.47
CA GLN A 288 11.06 -4.26 -8.63
C GLN A 288 10.49 -4.58 -7.24
N VAL A 289 9.40 -5.35 -7.16
CA VAL A 289 8.84 -5.79 -5.87
C VAL A 289 9.87 -6.58 -5.06
N ARG A 290 10.48 -7.58 -5.69
CA ARG A 290 11.46 -8.47 -5.03
C ARG A 290 12.66 -7.70 -4.50
N LEU A 291 13.18 -6.75 -5.28
CA LEU A 291 14.34 -5.94 -4.90
C LEU A 291 13.99 -4.94 -3.78
N TYR A 292 12.81 -4.30 -3.82
CA TYR A 292 12.36 -3.43 -2.74
C TYR A 292 12.18 -4.19 -1.43
N ARG A 293 11.57 -5.39 -1.48
CA ARG A 293 11.49 -6.28 -0.32
C ARG A 293 12.87 -6.56 0.28
N GLN A 294 13.86 -6.89 -0.56
CA GLN A 294 15.24 -7.16 -0.11
C GLN A 294 15.91 -5.94 0.55
N LYS A 295 15.59 -4.71 0.11
CA LYS A 295 16.17 -3.48 0.66
C LYS A 295 15.43 -2.98 1.91
N LEU A 296 14.11 -3.14 1.97
CA LEU A 296 13.25 -2.54 3.00
C LEU A 296 12.90 -3.49 4.15
N GLN A 297 12.86 -4.81 3.93
CA GLN A 297 12.71 -5.78 5.03
C GLN A 297 14.08 -6.01 5.69
N THR A 298 14.49 -5.05 6.52
CA THR A 298 15.86 -4.93 7.06
C THR A 298 16.17 -5.81 8.26
N SER A 299 15.13 -6.35 8.92
CA SER A 299 15.26 -7.19 10.13
C SER A 299 14.72 -8.60 9.88
N SER A 300 15.36 -9.61 10.48
CA SER A 300 14.84 -10.98 10.51
C SER A 300 13.75 -11.20 11.56
N ASP A 301 13.60 -10.27 12.50
CA ASP A 301 12.71 -10.40 13.67
C ASP A 301 11.27 -9.99 13.36
N THR A 302 11.08 -9.29 12.24
CA THR A 302 9.78 -8.81 11.76
C THR A 302 9.71 -8.98 10.25
N LYS A 303 8.50 -9.13 9.74
CA LYS A 303 8.17 -9.12 8.32
C LYS A 303 7.78 -7.73 7.81
N LEU A 304 7.69 -6.75 8.69
CA LEU A 304 7.44 -5.35 8.34
C LEU A 304 8.63 -4.74 7.62
N TRP A 305 8.32 -3.79 6.74
CA TRP A 305 9.30 -3.09 5.93
C TRP A 305 9.60 -1.73 6.58
N SER A 306 10.89 -1.38 6.63
CA SER A 306 11.32 -0.01 6.91
C SER A 306 10.74 0.93 5.86
N HIS A 307 10.44 2.16 6.26
CA HIS A 307 9.82 3.14 5.37
C HIS A 307 10.77 3.58 4.25
N ILE A 308 11.96 4.11 4.59
CA ILE A 308 12.92 4.70 3.64
C ILE A 308 14.35 4.21 3.92
N ILE A 309 15.05 3.75 2.88
CA ILE A 309 16.44 3.29 2.92
C ILE A 309 17.24 3.87 1.75
N GLY A 310 18.50 4.25 2.00
CA GLY A 310 19.42 4.83 1.02
C GLY A 310 19.27 6.34 0.85
N GLY A 311 19.93 6.89 -0.17
CA GLY A 311 19.88 8.32 -0.49
C GLY A 311 20.43 9.25 0.60
N SER A 312 19.94 10.48 0.58
CA SER A 312 20.40 11.58 1.43
C SER A 312 19.82 11.57 2.85
N TYR A 313 18.75 10.82 3.09
CA TYR A 313 18.14 10.61 4.40
C TYR A 313 17.41 9.27 4.46
N GLU A 314 17.10 8.80 5.66
CA GLU A 314 16.41 7.53 5.87
C GLU A 314 15.35 7.63 6.96
N ASP A 315 14.35 6.77 6.87
CA ASP A 315 13.37 6.51 7.92
C ASP A 315 13.26 4.99 8.08
N ARG A 316 14.02 4.46 9.03
CA ARG A 316 14.16 3.00 9.20
C ARG A 316 13.02 2.38 10.00
N LEU A 317 12.09 3.18 10.51
CA LEU A 317 10.97 2.70 11.31
C LEU A 317 9.89 2.04 10.43
N TYR A 318 9.00 1.29 11.08
CA TYR A 318 7.96 0.50 10.43
C TYR A 318 6.66 1.27 10.33
N TRP A 319 6.61 2.21 9.38
CA TRP A 319 5.42 3.02 9.12
C TRP A 319 4.27 2.15 8.59
N SER A 320 3.08 2.25 9.18
CA SER A 320 1.95 1.39 8.84
C SER A 320 1.38 1.70 7.45
N THR A 321 1.26 2.97 7.06
CA THR A 321 0.85 3.34 5.70
C THR A 321 1.85 2.87 4.66
N GLY A 322 3.16 3.01 4.92
CA GLY A 322 4.21 2.46 4.05
C GLY A 322 4.09 0.94 3.84
N ASN A 323 3.83 0.18 4.92
CA ASN A 323 3.56 -1.26 4.82
C ASN A 323 2.24 -1.56 4.10
N GLY A 324 1.24 -0.69 4.23
CA GLY A 324 0.01 -0.72 3.42
C GLY A 324 0.30 -0.55 1.93
N TRP A 325 1.13 0.44 1.55
CA TRP A 325 1.53 0.66 0.17
C TRP A 325 2.24 -0.55 -0.42
N ALA A 326 3.14 -1.17 0.35
CA ALA A 326 3.81 -2.40 -0.02
C ALA A 326 2.80 -3.54 -0.27
N ALA A 327 1.92 -3.83 0.71
CA ALA A 327 0.97 -4.93 0.61
C ALA A 327 -0.06 -4.73 -0.52
N ALA A 328 -0.66 -3.55 -0.61
CA ALA A 328 -1.67 -3.27 -1.62
C ALA A 328 -1.06 -3.14 -3.03
N GLY A 329 0.16 -2.62 -3.14
CA GLY A 329 0.91 -2.59 -4.40
C GLY A 329 1.20 -3.99 -4.93
N MET A 330 1.66 -4.90 -4.06
CA MET A 330 1.83 -6.31 -4.38
C MET A 330 0.53 -6.98 -4.82
N MET A 331 -0.60 -6.66 -4.18
CA MET A 331 -1.91 -7.18 -4.61
C MET A 331 -2.35 -6.66 -5.98
N ARG A 332 -2.04 -5.40 -6.35
CA ARG A 332 -2.31 -4.87 -7.70
C ARG A 332 -1.48 -5.58 -8.77
N VAL A 333 -0.20 -5.88 -8.48
CA VAL A 333 0.66 -6.68 -9.37
C VAL A 333 0.14 -8.11 -9.47
N TYR A 334 -0.21 -8.74 -8.34
CA TYR A 334 -0.80 -10.08 -8.29
C TYR A 334 -2.05 -10.16 -9.16
N ALA A 335 -2.99 -9.23 -8.98
CA ALA A 335 -4.26 -9.21 -9.67
C ALA A 335 -4.08 -9.00 -11.18
N THR A 336 -3.12 -8.17 -11.57
CA THR A 336 -2.72 -8.01 -12.98
C THR A 336 -2.25 -9.34 -13.58
N PHE A 337 -1.35 -10.06 -12.89
CA PHE A 337 -0.88 -11.37 -13.35
C PHE A 337 -2.00 -12.42 -13.37
N ASN A 338 -2.94 -12.34 -12.43
CA ASN A 338 -4.08 -13.26 -12.33
C ASN A 338 -5.10 -13.05 -13.45
N ASN A 339 -5.10 -11.87 -14.07
CA ASN A 339 -6.01 -11.50 -15.14
C ASN A 339 -5.38 -11.49 -16.54
N LEU A 340 -4.17 -12.03 -16.70
CA LEU A 340 -3.57 -12.22 -18.03
C LEU A 340 -4.43 -13.16 -18.88
N ARG A 341 -4.84 -12.70 -20.07
CA ARG A 341 -5.57 -13.50 -21.07
C ARG A 341 -4.66 -14.56 -21.70
N ASP A 342 -3.42 -14.20 -22.01
CA ASP A 342 -2.46 -15.12 -22.61
C ASP A 342 -2.08 -16.23 -21.62
N ALA A 343 -2.46 -17.47 -21.93
CA ALA A 343 -2.22 -18.63 -21.07
C ALA A 343 -0.73 -18.89 -20.81
N GLY A 344 0.15 -18.54 -21.77
CA GLY A 344 1.59 -18.67 -21.62
C GLY A 344 2.17 -17.66 -20.63
N LEU A 345 1.74 -16.40 -20.70
CA LEU A 345 2.10 -15.36 -19.73
C LEU A 345 1.52 -15.65 -18.34
N PHE A 346 0.26 -16.11 -18.29
CA PHE A 346 -0.39 -16.52 -17.04
C PHE A 346 0.37 -17.66 -16.34
N ALA A 347 0.81 -18.68 -17.09
CA ALA A 347 1.61 -19.78 -16.54
C ALA A 347 3.01 -19.30 -16.08
N LYS A 348 3.69 -18.47 -16.88
CA LYS A 348 5.04 -17.94 -16.54
C LYS A 348 5.06 -17.10 -15.26
N THR A 349 3.94 -16.48 -14.92
CA THR A 349 3.81 -15.59 -13.75
C THR A 349 3.32 -16.31 -12.49
N GLU A 350 3.14 -17.64 -12.52
CA GLU A 350 2.61 -18.42 -11.39
C GLU A 350 3.47 -18.31 -10.13
N ALA A 351 4.78 -18.53 -10.24
CA ALA A 351 5.69 -18.42 -9.10
C ALA A 351 5.68 -16.99 -8.52
N TRP A 352 5.59 -15.97 -9.39
CA TRP A 352 5.54 -14.57 -8.96
C TRP A 352 4.25 -14.27 -8.20
N ARG A 353 3.10 -14.80 -8.65
CA ARG A 353 1.83 -14.69 -7.91
C ARG A 353 1.93 -15.33 -6.53
N ASN A 354 2.57 -16.49 -6.42
CA ASN A 354 2.75 -17.15 -5.12
C ASN A 354 3.61 -16.31 -4.18
N ASP A 355 4.75 -15.80 -4.64
CA ASP A 355 5.62 -14.92 -3.84
C ASP A 355 4.88 -13.67 -3.36
N LEU A 356 4.15 -13.00 -4.26
CA LEU A 356 3.37 -11.80 -3.93
C LEU A 356 2.31 -12.09 -2.85
N ALA A 357 1.58 -13.20 -2.97
CA ALA A 357 0.58 -13.61 -2.00
C ALA A 357 1.21 -13.91 -0.63
N GLU A 358 2.34 -14.61 -0.59
CA GLU A 358 3.07 -14.91 0.64
C GLU A 358 3.63 -13.65 1.30
N TRP A 359 4.17 -12.69 0.53
CA TRP A 359 4.69 -11.44 1.09
C TRP A 359 3.60 -10.51 1.62
N VAL A 360 2.40 -10.52 1.00
CA VAL A 360 1.22 -9.82 1.55
C VAL A 360 0.75 -10.48 2.84
N LEU A 361 0.73 -11.82 2.89
CA LEU A 361 0.40 -12.57 4.09
C LEU A 361 1.37 -12.27 5.24
N GLU A 362 2.68 -12.20 4.94
CA GLU A 362 3.74 -11.83 5.88
C GLU A 362 3.47 -10.46 6.53
N ILE A 363 3.22 -9.42 5.72
CA ILE A 363 2.93 -8.06 6.24
C ILE A 363 1.64 -8.06 7.05
N ALA A 364 0.55 -8.65 6.54
CA ALA A 364 -0.74 -8.62 7.20
C ALA A 364 -0.69 -9.34 8.56
N ASN A 365 -0.08 -10.52 8.63
CA ASN A 365 0.04 -11.25 9.90
C ASN A 365 0.84 -10.47 10.92
N ASP A 366 1.98 -9.92 10.53
CA ASP A 366 2.87 -9.23 11.47
C ASP A 366 2.28 -7.90 11.93
N ALA A 367 1.79 -7.08 10.99
CA ALA A 367 1.18 -5.79 11.30
C ALA A 367 0.02 -5.93 12.30
N PHE A 368 -0.89 -6.90 12.09
CA PHE A 368 -2.04 -7.09 12.96
C PHE A 368 -1.72 -7.72 14.33
N THR A 369 -0.46 -8.12 14.59
CA THR A 369 -0.01 -8.37 15.97
C THR A 369 0.11 -7.09 16.80
N HIS A 370 0.21 -5.93 16.14
CA HIS A 370 0.36 -4.60 16.75
C HIS A 370 -0.95 -3.81 16.83
N GLN A 371 -2.11 -4.43 16.53
CA GLN A 371 -3.40 -3.75 16.68
C GLN A 371 -3.60 -3.27 18.13
N GLN A 372 -3.85 -1.98 18.28
CA GLN A 372 -4.15 -1.37 19.58
C GLN A 372 -5.51 -1.85 20.08
N LEU A 373 -5.55 -2.34 21.32
CA LEU A 373 -6.73 -2.99 21.88
C LEU A 373 -7.89 -2.01 22.13
N ASP A 374 -7.63 -0.74 22.39
CA ASP A 374 -8.64 0.28 22.65
C ASP A 374 -9.20 0.88 21.36
N THR A 375 -8.31 1.26 20.42
CA THR A 375 -8.70 1.91 19.18
C THR A 375 -9.12 0.94 18.10
N LYS A 376 -8.64 -0.32 18.15
CA LYS A 376 -8.70 -1.32 17.06
C LYS A 376 -7.98 -0.88 15.79
N LEU A 377 -7.11 0.12 15.86
CA LEU A 377 -6.28 0.56 14.76
C LEU A 377 -4.85 0.03 14.94
N LEU A 378 -4.11 -0.06 13.85
CA LEU A 378 -2.67 -0.13 13.88
C LEU A 378 -2.11 1.24 14.29
N PRO A 379 -0.96 1.29 14.99
CA PRO A 379 -0.26 2.55 15.22
C PRO A 379 0.32 3.09 13.90
N ASN A 380 0.54 4.40 13.81
CA ASN A 380 1.19 5.05 12.68
C ASN A 380 2.59 4.45 12.45
N TYR A 381 3.42 4.37 13.48
CA TYR A 381 4.63 3.54 13.48
C TYR A 381 4.47 2.33 14.41
N MET A 382 4.72 1.15 13.86
CA MET A 382 4.77 -0.11 14.59
C MET A 382 6.16 -0.29 15.25
N LEU A 383 6.21 -1.13 16.28
CA LEU A 383 7.45 -1.49 16.99
C LEU A 383 8.20 -0.26 17.58
N THR A 384 7.46 0.74 18.06
CA THR A 384 8.00 1.87 18.80
C THR A 384 7.11 2.27 19.97
N ASP A 385 7.74 2.64 21.09
CA ASP A 385 7.06 3.15 22.29
C ASP A 385 6.93 4.69 22.29
N ASP A 386 7.44 5.37 21.25
CA ASP A 386 7.31 6.82 21.13
C ASP A 386 5.86 7.20 20.84
N THR A 387 5.20 7.80 21.83
CA THR A 387 3.79 8.23 21.77
C THR A 387 3.53 9.32 20.74
N LYS A 388 4.56 10.00 20.27
CA LYS A 388 4.48 10.97 19.17
C LYS A 388 4.43 10.31 17.80
N ARG A 389 4.84 9.04 17.71
CA ARG A 389 4.96 8.27 16.46
C ARG A 389 3.99 7.10 16.37
N ASN A 390 3.56 6.54 17.50
CA ASN A 390 2.71 5.35 17.55
C ASN A 390 1.21 5.64 17.78
N TYR A 391 0.75 6.87 17.51
CA TYR A 391 -0.67 7.18 17.59
C TYR A 391 -1.50 6.28 16.65
N PRO A 392 -2.77 5.98 16.98
CA PRO A 392 -3.65 5.21 16.09
C PRO A 392 -3.76 5.84 14.70
N ASP A 393 -3.72 5.02 13.65
CA ASP A 393 -3.78 5.52 12.27
C ASP A 393 -4.77 4.71 11.42
N CYS A 394 -5.72 5.40 10.78
CA CYS A 394 -6.70 4.78 9.90
C CYS A 394 -6.10 4.42 8.53
N SER A 395 -5.15 5.20 8.01
CA SER A 395 -4.59 5.04 6.66
C SER A 395 -3.92 3.67 6.48
N GLY A 396 -2.88 3.38 7.25
CA GLY A 396 -2.15 2.12 7.22
C GLY A 396 -3.03 0.94 7.64
N THR A 397 -3.88 1.13 8.65
CA THR A 397 -4.85 0.10 9.06
C THR A 397 -5.78 -0.28 7.90
N ALA A 398 -6.33 0.70 7.20
CA ALA A 398 -7.29 0.48 6.12
C ALA A 398 -6.62 -0.22 4.94
N LEU A 399 -5.43 0.21 4.55
CA LEU A 399 -4.78 -0.31 3.36
C LEU A 399 -4.20 -1.72 3.56
N ILE A 400 -3.63 -2.03 4.73
CA ILE A 400 -3.20 -3.41 5.05
C ILE A 400 -4.43 -4.33 5.13
N ALA A 401 -5.53 -3.88 5.76
CA ALA A 401 -6.78 -4.62 5.77
C ALA A 401 -7.35 -4.84 4.34
N SER A 402 -7.30 -3.82 3.49
CA SER A 402 -7.74 -3.91 2.08
C SER A 402 -6.94 -4.97 1.33
N ALA A 403 -5.61 -4.97 1.45
CA ALA A 403 -4.75 -5.97 0.83
C ALA A 403 -5.07 -7.40 1.32
N ALA A 404 -5.29 -7.57 2.63
CA ALA A 404 -5.68 -8.86 3.21
C ALA A 404 -7.04 -9.34 2.69
N TYR A 405 -8.04 -8.46 2.61
CA TYR A 405 -9.34 -8.81 2.01
C TYR A 405 -9.20 -9.16 0.52
N ARG A 406 -8.40 -8.42 -0.26
CA ARG A 406 -8.13 -8.76 -1.67
C ARG A 406 -7.46 -10.13 -1.82
N LEU A 407 -6.47 -10.44 -0.98
CA LEU A 407 -5.83 -11.76 -0.96
C LEU A 407 -6.84 -12.86 -0.63
N ALA A 408 -7.65 -12.64 0.41
CA ALA A 408 -8.68 -13.58 0.84
C ALA A 408 -9.76 -13.83 -0.25
N SER A 409 -10.15 -12.80 -1.00
CA SER A 409 -11.12 -12.90 -2.10
C SER A 409 -10.55 -13.64 -3.32
N LEU A 410 -9.31 -13.32 -3.70
CA LEU A 410 -8.68 -13.88 -4.90
C LEU A 410 -8.13 -15.29 -4.66
N VAL A 411 -7.71 -15.59 -3.43
CA VAL A 411 -7.09 -16.87 -3.06
C VAL A 411 -7.68 -17.37 -1.73
N PRO A 412 -8.90 -17.93 -1.72
CA PRO A 412 -9.60 -18.32 -0.49
C PRO A 412 -8.84 -19.30 0.42
N SER A 413 -7.87 -20.05 -0.12
CA SER A 413 -6.99 -20.92 0.67
C SER A 413 -6.10 -20.17 1.67
N TYR A 414 -5.95 -18.84 1.55
CA TYR A 414 -5.22 -18.00 2.49
C TYR A 414 -6.06 -17.53 3.68
N VAL A 415 -7.39 -17.63 3.63
CA VAL A 415 -8.29 -17.19 4.72
C VAL A 415 -7.90 -17.76 6.08
N PRO A 416 -7.61 -19.07 6.24
CA PRO A 416 -7.22 -19.63 7.54
C PRO A 416 -5.85 -19.15 8.05
N ARG A 417 -5.03 -18.55 7.18
CA ARG A 417 -3.67 -18.08 7.48
C ARG A 417 -3.64 -16.58 7.79
N LEU A 418 -4.72 -15.85 7.52
CA LEU A 418 -4.85 -14.41 7.74
C LEU A 418 -5.52 -14.13 9.10
N PRO A 419 -5.19 -12.99 9.76
CA PRO A 419 -5.78 -12.61 11.04
C PRO A 419 -7.16 -11.97 10.83
N MET A 420 -8.08 -12.66 10.15
CA MET A 420 -9.35 -12.11 9.64
C MET A 420 -10.24 -11.52 10.74
N SER A 421 -10.26 -12.11 11.94
CA SER A 421 -11.02 -11.57 13.07
C SER A 421 -10.48 -10.21 13.53
N THR A 422 -9.15 -10.05 13.55
CA THR A 422 -8.48 -8.81 13.93
C THR A 422 -8.70 -7.73 12.87
N ILE A 423 -8.53 -8.10 11.59
CA ILE A 423 -8.83 -7.24 10.43
C ILE A 423 -10.28 -6.74 10.46
N ALA A 424 -11.24 -7.64 10.73
CA ALA A 424 -12.66 -7.28 10.78
C ALA A 424 -12.97 -6.26 11.88
N LYS A 425 -12.33 -6.36 13.06
CA LYS A 425 -12.48 -5.37 14.13
C LYS A 425 -11.99 -3.99 13.72
N SER A 426 -10.86 -3.92 13.00
CA SER A 426 -10.36 -2.65 12.45
C SER A 426 -11.31 -2.07 11.42
N ARG A 427 -11.79 -2.88 10.47
CA ARG A 427 -12.75 -2.43 9.45
C ARG A 427 -14.01 -1.85 10.08
N ILE A 428 -14.59 -2.57 11.05
CA ILE A 428 -15.79 -2.11 11.76
C ILE A 428 -15.49 -0.79 12.47
N ALA A 429 -14.37 -0.69 13.19
CA ALA A 429 -14.02 0.55 13.90
C ALA A 429 -13.82 1.73 12.95
N ILE A 430 -13.15 1.53 11.81
CA ILE A 430 -12.98 2.56 10.79
C ILE A 430 -14.35 3.03 10.30
N PHE A 431 -15.21 2.12 9.87
CA PHE A 431 -16.50 2.46 9.27
C PHE A 431 -17.49 3.09 10.24
N SER A 432 -17.55 2.62 11.50
CA SER A 432 -18.58 3.05 12.46
C SER A 432 -18.13 4.18 13.40
N LYS A 433 -16.82 4.36 13.59
CA LYS A 433 -16.28 5.31 14.59
C LYS A 433 -15.36 6.36 14.00
N TYR A 434 -14.49 5.99 13.07
CA TYR A 434 -13.41 6.87 12.58
C TYR A 434 -13.69 7.53 11.23
N THR A 435 -14.81 7.17 10.60
CA THR A 435 -15.34 7.89 9.45
C THR A 435 -16.58 8.66 9.87
N ASN A 436 -16.53 9.99 9.75
CA ASN A 436 -17.66 10.83 10.07
C ASN A 436 -18.76 10.70 9.01
N ILE A 437 -19.88 10.08 9.36
CA ILE A 437 -20.99 9.80 8.42
C ILE A 437 -21.65 11.05 7.81
N THR A 438 -21.49 12.22 8.43
CA THR A 438 -22.10 13.47 7.95
C THR A 438 -21.16 14.24 7.03
N THR A 439 -19.87 14.29 7.38
CA THR A 439 -18.88 15.11 6.66
C THR A 439 -18.00 14.29 5.71
N GLY A 440 -17.95 12.97 5.88
CA GLY A 440 -17.05 12.07 5.16
C GLY A 440 -15.59 12.12 5.62
N ALA A 441 -15.25 12.92 6.64
CA ALA A 441 -13.87 13.02 7.12
C ALA A 441 -13.44 11.74 7.86
N VAL A 442 -12.27 11.19 7.50
CA VAL A 442 -11.62 10.08 8.21
C VAL A 442 -10.55 10.61 9.16
N GLY A 443 -10.48 10.07 10.37
CA GLY A 443 -9.40 10.31 11.31
C GLY A 443 -9.47 9.40 12.54
N PRO A 444 -8.35 9.14 13.23
CA PRO A 444 -7.04 9.77 13.08
C PRO A 444 -6.24 9.24 11.88
N VAL A 445 -5.56 10.15 11.15
CA VAL A 445 -4.66 9.82 10.04
C VAL A 445 -3.40 10.67 10.09
N VAL A 446 -2.28 10.12 9.63
CA VAL A 446 -1.02 10.86 9.43
C VAL A 446 -1.15 11.99 8.40
N ASP A 447 -0.39 13.07 8.59
CA ASP A 447 -0.22 14.12 7.58
C ASP A 447 0.57 13.56 6.38
N PRO A 448 -0.02 13.48 5.17
CA PRO A 448 0.67 12.92 4.01
C PRO A 448 1.89 13.75 3.58
N MET A 449 1.96 15.03 3.98
CA MET A 449 3.10 15.91 3.70
C MET A 449 4.17 15.86 4.79
N ASP A 450 3.86 15.30 5.95
CA ASP A 450 4.78 15.09 7.06
C ASP A 450 4.44 13.78 7.79
N TRP A 451 4.93 12.67 7.24
CA TRP A 451 4.75 11.35 7.88
C TRP A 451 5.42 11.25 9.26
N ASN A 452 6.29 12.20 9.60
CA ASN A 452 6.92 12.34 10.91
C ASN A 452 6.12 13.20 11.90
N ALA A 453 4.96 13.73 11.49
CA ALA A 453 4.14 14.62 12.30
C ALA A 453 3.85 13.98 13.67
N GLU A 454 4.08 14.75 14.75
CA GLU A 454 3.83 14.25 16.12
C GLU A 454 2.34 14.12 16.46
N LYS A 455 1.45 14.58 15.56
CA LYS A 455 0.00 14.59 15.74
C LYS A 455 -0.69 14.19 14.46
N ALA A 456 -1.60 13.21 14.59
CA ALA A 456 -2.54 12.88 13.53
C ALA A 456 -3.49 14.04 13.23
N PHE A 457 -3.88 14.15 11.97
CA PHE A 457 -5.12 14.81 11.60
C PHE A 457 -6.29 14.03 12.17
N SER A 458 -7.17 14.73 12.90
CA SER A 458 -8.27 14.09 13.63
C SER A 458 -9.51 13.84 12.78
N GLY A 459 -9.56 14.32 11.54
CA GLY A 459 -10.79 14.33 10.74
C GLY A 459 -11.86 15.29 11.28
N ALA A 460 -11.47 16.27 12.11
CA ALA A 460 -12.42 17.24 12.70
C ALA A 460 -13.15 18.09 11.65
N LYS A 461 -12.57 18.23 10.45
CA LYS A 461 -13.16 18.90 9.30
C LYS A 461 -12.78 18.17 8.02
N ALA A 462 -13.65 18.20 7.03
CA ALA A 462 -13.43 17.64 5.70
C ALA A 462 -12.70 18.63 4.77
N GLU A 463 -11.54 19.16 5.19
CA GLU A 463 -10.75 20.12 4.40
C GLU A 463 -9.24 19.88 4.56
N VAL A 464 -8.44 20.46 3.65
CA VAL A 464 -6.96 20.35 3.66
C VAL A 464 -6.40 20.74 5.04
N GLY A 465 -5.45 19.95 5.54
CA GLY A 465 -4.84 20.14 6.86
C GLY A 465 -5.66 19.58 8.04
N HIS A 466 -6.82 18.97 7.76
CA HIS A 466 -7.65 18.28 8.76
C HIS A 466 -8.00 16.84 8.39
N VAL A 467 -7.80 16.47 7.12
CA VAL A 467 -7.88 15.10 6.58
C VAL A 467 -6.68 14.84 5.67
N SER A 468 -6.40 13.56 5.44
CA SER A 468 -5.40 13.10 4.48
C SER A 468 -6.12 12.61 3.20
N PRO A 469 -5.79 13.12 2.00
CA PRO A 469 -6.39 12.62 0.76
C PRO A 469 -6.16 11.13 0.58
N GLU A 470 -4.93 10.63 0.80
CA GLU A 470 -4.70 9.18 0.81
C GLU A 470 -5.56 8.49 1.88
N GLY A 471 -5.63 8.98 3.12
CA GLY A 471 -6.45 8.37 4.17
C GLY A 471 -7.92 8.19 3.75
N GLN A 472 -8.50 9.17 3.06
CA GLN A 472 -9.84 9.05 2.46
C GLN A 472 -9.90 7.93 1.44
N ALA A 473 -8.94 7.90 0.50
CA ALA A 473 -8.87 6.89 -0.54
C ALA A 473 -8.67 5.48 0.02
N LEU A 474 -7.80 5.30 1.02
CA LEU A 474 -7.46 3.99 1.59
C LEU A 474 -8.66 3.35 2.32
N VAL A 475 -9.50 4.15 2.97
CA VAL A 475 -10.77 3.67 3.56
C VAL A 475 -11.76 3.24 2.47
N LEU A 476 -11.82 3.93 1.34
CA LEU A 476 -12.65 3.54 0.20
C LEU A 476 -12.15 2.24 -0.45
N LEU A 477 -10.83 2.05 -0.56
CA LEU A 477 -10.22 0.80 -1.03
C LEU A 477 -10.49 -0.36 -0.06
N LEU A 478 -10.51 -0.11 1.24
CA LEU A 478 -10.95 -1.10 2.23
C LEU A 478 -12.41 -1.51 2.01
N HIS A 479 -13.28 -0.53 1.77
CA HIS A 479 -14.70 -0.80 1.47
C HIS A 479 -14.88 -1.64 0.20
N ALA A 480 -14.22 -1.27 -0.90
CA ALA A 480 -14.27 -2.04 -2.13
C ALA A 480 -13.72 -3.47 -1.97
N ALA A 481 -12.62 -3.65 -1.24
CA ALA A 481 -12.04 -4.96 -0.96
C ALA A 481 -12.95 -5.82 -0.08
N TRP A 482 -13.55 -5.23 0.96
CA TRP A 482 -14.52 -5.90 1.82
C TRP A 482 -15.74 -6.37 1.04
N ASN A 483 -16.33 -5.50 0.21
CA ASN A 483 -17.51 -5.85 -0.59
C ASN A 483 -17.22 -7.04 -1.50
N SER A 484 -16.06 -7.03 -2.16
CA SER A 484 -15.60 -8.16 -2.98
C SER A 484 -15.45 -9.45 -2.16
N TYR A 485 -14.88 -9.38 -0.96
CA TYR A 485 -14.74 -10.52 -0.06
C TYR A 485 -16.09 -11.07 0.41
N SER A 486 -17.00 -10.20 0.83
CA SER A 486 -18.32 -10.61 1.30
C SER A 486 -19.16 -11.27 0.21
N SER A 487 -19.16 -10.71 -1.01
CA SER A 487 -19.92 -11.28 -2.13
C SER A 487 -19.41 -12.67 -2.54
N ALA A 488 -18.09 -12.87 -2.52
CA ALA A 488 -17.49 -14.17 -2.81
C ALA A 488 -17.88 -15.24 -1.78
N HIS A 489 -17.95 -14.88 -0.50
CA HIS A 489 -18.26 -15.83 0.59
C HIS A 489 -19.76 -16.12 0.73
N SER A 490 -20.64 -15.17 0.39
CA SER A 490 -22.09 -15.42 0.33
C SER A 490 -22.48 -16.39 -0.79
N SER A 491 -21.65 -16.54 -1.83
CA SER A 491 -21.91 -17.44 -2.97
C SER A 491 -21.47 -18.90 -2.70
N THR A 492 -20.73 -19.16 -1.61
CA THR A 492 -20.29 -20.50 -1.20
C THR A 492 -21.23 -21.22 -0.22
N GLU A 493 -22.34 -20.57 0.19
CA GLU A 493 -23.35 -21.14 1.10
C GLU A 493 -24.63 -21.65 0.38
N ILE A 494 -24.63 -21.70 -0.96
CA ILE A 494 -25.70 -22.30 -1.80
C ILE A 494 -25.14 -23.54 -2.50
#